data_AF-A0A949PNH8-F1
#
_entry.id   AF-A0A949PNH8-F1
#
_cell.length_a   1.000
_cell.length_b   1.000
_cell.length_c   1.000
_cell.angle_alpha   90.00
_cell.angle_beta   90.00
_cell.angle_gamma   90.00
#
_symmetry.space_group_name_H-M   'P 1'
#
loop_
_entity.id
_entity.type
_entity.pdbx_description
1 polymer ?
#
loop_
_entity_poly.entity_id
_entity_poly.type
_entity_poly.pdbx_seq_one_letter_code
_entity_poly.pdbx_strand_id
1 'polypeptide(L)'
;MRRSIKYTLIGLVIVALAGAAPLAVEPIVVKIGENSIRQLARDGNFCTTPDCEEGMNYVIGFLETNYGLSPENVKWCMGVDVIAHYELPFGNDMKNALTDQMYQRCGDPRQDEPARNYTTE
;
A
#
# COMPACT_ATOMS: atom_id res chain seq x y z
N MET A 1 -6.80 -25.29 4.80
CA MET A 1 -7.68 -24.65 3.78
C MET A 1 -7.85 -23.13 3.93
N ARG A 2 -7.69 -22.51 5.12
CA ARG A 2 -7.90 -21.04 5.28
C ARG A 2 -6.76 -20.15 4.74
N ARG A 3 -5.56 -20.71 4.52
CA ARG A 3 -4.39 -19.98 4.01
C ARG A 3 -4.37 -19.86 2.48
N SER A 4 -4.85 -20.87 1.74
CA SER A 4 -4.87 -20.82 0.27
C SER A 4 -5.83 -19.75 -0.26
N ILE A 5 -6.98 -19.55 0.38
CA ILE A 5 -7.97 -18.52 0.01
C ILE A 5 -7.36 -17.10 0.03
N LYS A 6 -6.45 -16.82 0.97
CA LYS A 6 -5.77 -15.52 1.05
C LYS A 6 -4.85 -15.29 -0.14
N TYR A 7 -4.10 -16.31 -0.54
CA TYR A 7 -3.23 -16.23 -1.72
C TYR A 7 -4.02 -16.15 -3.02
N THR A 8 -5.18 -16.83 -3.10
CA THR A 8 -6.09 -16.74 -4.25
C THR A 8 -6.71 -15.35 -4.37
N LEU A 9 -7.09 -14.71 -3.27
CA LEU A 9 -7.61 -13.34 -3.26
C LEU A 9 -6.57 -12.31 -3.70
N ILE A 10 -5.33 -12.44 -3.23
CA ILE A 10 -4.24 -11.52 -3.60
C ILE A 10 -3.85 -11.70 -5.07
N GLY A 11 -3.77 -12.96 -5.54
CA GLY A 11 -3.56 -13.24 -6.96
C GLY A 11 -4.68 -12.68 -7.85
N LEU A 12 -5.94 -12.72 -7.37
CA LEU A 12 -7.09 -12.16 -8.09
C LEU A 12 -7.05 -10.62 -8.12
N VAL A 13 -6.56 -9.96 -7.06
CA VAL A 13 -6.32 -8.51 -7.05
C VAL A 13 -5.27 -8.14 -8.10
N ILE A 14 -4.21 -8.94 -8.25
CA ILE A 14 -3.16 -8.68 -9.27
C ILE A 14 -3.65 -8.94 -10.69
N VAL A 15 -4.47 -9.97 -10.91
CA VAL A 15 -5.10 -10.21 -12.21
C VAL A 15 -6.14 -9.12 -12.54
N ALA A 16 -6.86 -8.60 -11.55
CA ALA A 16 -7.74 -7.44 -11.72
C ALA A 16 -6.95 -6.15 -12.01
N LEU A 17 -5.78 -5.97 -11.39
CA LEU A 17 -4.84 -4.89 -11.69
C LEU A 17 -4.30 -5.00 -13.13
N ALA A 18 -4.07 -6.21 -13.63
CA ALA A 18 -3.58 -6.46 -14.99
C ALA A 18 -4.69 -6.44 -16.07
N GLY A 19 -5.97 -6.53 -15.68
CA GLY A 19 -7.11 -6.73 -16.59
C GLY A 19 -8.09 -5.55 -16.63
N ALA A 20 -7.96 -4.69 -17.64
CA ALA A 20 -9.00 -3.84 -18.25
C ALA A 20 -9.93 -2.96 -17.38
N ALA A 21 -9.70 -2.80 -16.07
CA ALA A 21 -10.57 -1.98 -15.21
C ALA A 21 -9.77 -1.00 -14.32
N PRO A 22 -9.15 0.04 -14.90
CA PRO A 22 -8.44 1.07 -14.13
C PRO A 22 -9.29 1.72 -13.03
N LEU A 23 -10.63 1.73 -13.19
CA LEU A 23 -11.57 2.33 -12.23
C LEU A 23 -11.87 1.45 -10.99
N ALA A 24 -11.63 0.14 -11.04
CA ALA A 24 -11.91 -0.76 -9.91
C ALA A 24 -10.72 -0.89 -8.94
N VAL A 25 -9.55 -0.40 -9.33
CA VAL A 25 -8.30 -0.53 -8.59
C VAL A 25 -8.22 0.44 -7.42
N GLU A 26 -8.62 1.69 -7.64
CA GLU A 26 -8.62 2.77 -6.63
C GLU A 26 -9.27 2.39 -5.30
N PRO A 27 -10.54 1.94 -5.26
CA PRO A 27 -11.19 1.59 -4.01
C PRO A 27 -10.56 0.37 -3.32
N ILE A 28 -9.95 -0.55 -4.08
CA ILE A 28 -9.29 -1.74 -3.51
C ILE A 28 -8.00 -1.32 -2.81
N VAL A 29 -7.17 -0.53 -3.47
CA VAL A 29 -5.87 -0.08 -2.96
C VAL A 29 -6.07 0.82 -1.74
N VAL A 30 -7.02 1.77 -1.80
CA VAL A 30 -7.37 2.62 -0.66
C VAL A 30 -7.81 1.77 0.54
N LYS A 31 -8.58 0.70 0.31
CA LYS A 31 -9.02 -0.20 1.39
C LYS A 31 -7.88 -1.03 1.98
N ILE A 32 -6.92 -1.44 1.16
CA ILE A 32 -5.69 -2.10 1.63
C ILE A 32 -4.90 -1.13 2.51
N GLY A 33 -4.72 0.11 2.06
CA GLY A 33 -4.00 1.14 2.82
C GLY A 33 -4.70 1.53 4.12
N GLU A 34 -6.03 1.68 4.11
CA GLU A 34 -6.80 1.93 5.33
C GLU A 34 -6.62 0.80 6.36
N ASN A 35 -6.61 -0.46 5.89
CA ASN A 35 -6.37 -1.59 6.78
C ASN A 35 -4.92 -1.62 7.30
N SER A 36 -3.95 -1.20 6.48
CA SER A 36 -2.54 -1.03 6.89
C SER A 36 -2.40 0.04 7.96
N ILE A 37 -3.01 1.21 7.76
CA ILE A 37 -3.05 2.32 8.72
C ILE A 37 -3.71 1.88 10.03
N ARG A 38 -4.80 1.11 9.95
CA ARG A 38 -5.46 0.54 11.15
C ARG A 38 -4.54 -0.41 11.91
N GLN A 39 -3.75 -1.23 11.20
CA GLN A 39 -2.76 -2.09 11.85
C GLN A 39 -1.65 -1.27 12.49
N LEU A 40 -1.12 -0.27 11.78
CA LEU A 40 -0.11 0.64 12.32
C LEU A 40 -0.60 1.39 13.56
N ALA A 41 -1.87 1.83 13.56
CA ALA A 41 -2.50 2.46 14.71
C ALA A 41 -2.63 1.50 15.91
N ARG A 42 -2.90 0.21 15.67
CA ARG A 42 -2.94 -0.82 16.71
C ARG A 42 -1.56 -1.12 17.27
N ASP A 43 -0.58 -1.29 16.39
CA ASP A 43 0.79 -1.62 16.76
C ASP A 43 1.46 -0.46 17.52
N GLY A 44 1.15 0.78 17.14
CA GLY A 44 1.54 1.99 17.86
C GLY A 44 0.72 2.29 19.12
N ASN A 45 -0.25 1.44 19.46
CA ASN A 45 -1.14 1.59 20.62
C ASN A 45 -1.93 2.92 20.64
N PHE A 46 -2.25 3.46 19.46
CA PHE A 46 -3.04 4.68 19.27
C PHE A 46 -4.55 4.41 19.27
N CYS A 47 -4.97 3.15 19.22
CA CYS A 47 -6.39 2.76 19.27
C CYS A 47 -6.93 2.79 20.69
N THR A 48 -7.72 3.80 21.02
CA THR A 48 -8.45 3.95 22.30
C THR A 48 -9.82 3.29 22.27
N THR A 49 -10.43 3.18 21.08
CA THR A 49 -11.78 2.64 20.85
C THR A 49 -11.73 1.31 20.07
N PRO A 50 -12.77 0.46 20.16
CA PRO A 50 -12.83 -0.81 19.43
C PRO A 50 -12.70 -0.65 17.90
N ASP A 51 -13.24 0.44 17.37
CA ASP A 51 -13.24 0.76 15.94
C ASP A 51 -11.92 1.42 15.48
N CYS A 52 -11.07 1.83 16.42
CA CYS A 52 -9.76 2.47 16.21
C CYS A 52 -9.81 3.71 15.28
N GLU A 53 -10.94 4.41 15.23
CA GLU A 53 -11.08 5.56 14.35
C GLU A 53 -10.13 6.72 14.75
N GLU A 54 -9.99 6.99 16.05
CA GLU A 54 -9.05 7.99 16.58
C GLU A 54 -7.59 7.66 16.21
N GLY A 55 -7.17 6.41 16.39
CA GLY A 55 -5.80 5.99 16.07
C GLY A 55 -5.51 6.07 14.58
N MET A 56 -6.48 5.72 13.72
CA MET A 56 -6.34 5.91 12.27
C MET A 56 -6.24 7.38 11.90
N ASN A 57 -7.11 8.24 12.44
CA ASN A 57 -7.08 9.68 12.16
C ASN A 57 -5.77 10.33 12.63
N TYR A 58 -5.22 9.88 13.77
CA TYR A 58 -3.92 10.33 14.24
C TYR A 58 -2.80 9.96 13.26
N VAL A 59 -2.73 8.68 12.85
CA VAL A 59 -1.72 8.21 11.89
C VAL A 59 -1.87 8.92 10.54
N ILE A 60 -3.10 9.08 10.05
CA ILE A 60 -3.39 9.80 8.82
C ILE A 60 -2.91 11.25 8.94
N GLY A 61 -3.31 11.97 9.98
CA GLY A 61 -2.88 13.37 10.18
C GLY A 61 -1.37 13.52 10.35
N PHE A 62 -0.71 12.54 10.97
CA PHE A 62 0.75 12.48 11.04
C PHE A 62 1.35 12.34 9.63
N LEU A 63 0.84 11.42 8.80
CA LEU A 63 1.34 11.21 7.43
C LEU A 63 1.01 12.40 6.51
N GLU A 64 -0.16 13.02 6.66
CA GLU A 64 -0.52 14.25 5.95
C GLU A 64 0.46 15.38 6.26
N THR A 65 0.78 15.59 7.55
CA THR A 65 1.66 16.67 8.00
C THR A 65 3.10 16.45 7.55
N ASN A 66 3.60 15.21 7.61
CA ASN A 66 4.99 14.91 7.26
C ASN A 66 5.22 14.81 5.75
N TYR A 67 4.26 14.28 4.99
CA TYR A 67 4.41 14.04 3.55
C TYR A 67 3.64 15.04 2.68
N GLY A 68 2.87 15.95 3.28
CA GLY A 68 2.08 16.96 2.54
C GLY A 68 0.98 16.36 1.66
N LEU A 69 0.55 15.14 1.98
CA LEU A 69 -0.44 14.39 1.21
C LEU A 69 -1.87 14.65 1.74
N SER A 70 -2.87 14.53 0.87
CA SER A 70 -4.28 14.51 1.31
C SER A 70 -4.62 13.18 2.00
N PRO A 71 -5.62 13.12 2.89
CA PRO A 71 -6.01 11.89 3.59
C PRO A 71 -6.29 10.72 2.66
N GLU A 72 -6.90 11.01 1.51
CA GLU A 72 -7.22 10.02 0.48
C GLU A 72 -5.95 9.51 -0.21
N ASN A 73 -5.00 10.40 -0.51
CA ASN A 73 -3.72 10.01 -1.08
C ASN A 73 -2.88 9.22 -0.07
N VAL A 74 -2.89 9.56 1.24
CA VAL A 74 -2.22 8.77 2.28
C VAL A 74 -2.71 7.32 2.26
N LYS A 75 -4.02 7.10 2.19
CA LYS A 75 -4.61 5.76 2.10
C LYS A 75 -4.21 5.04 0.80
N TRP A 76 -4.23 5.73 -0.33
CA TRP A 76 -3.76 5.16 -1.60
C TRP A 76 -2.28 4.73 -1.50
N CYS A 77 -1.40 5.62 -1.03
CA CYS A 77 0.04 5.40 -0.97
C CYS A 77 0.43 4.28 -0.01
N MET A 78 -0.19 4.22 1.18
CA MET A 78 -0.02 3.07 2.09
C MET A 78 -0.52 1.77 1.47
N GLY A 79 -1.56 1.82 0.63
CA GLY A 79 -2.06 0.66 -0.10
C GLY A 79 -1.09 0.19 -1.18
N VAL A 80 -0.56 1.11 -1.98
CA VAL A 80 0.47 0.83 -2.99
C VAL A 80 1.71 0.24 -2.33
N ASP A 81 2.12 0.76 -1.18
CA ASP A 81 3.29 0.29 -0.45
C ASP A 81 3.18 -1.16 0.03
N VAL A 82 2.02 -1.54 0.56
CA VAL A 82 1.73 -2.93 0.91
C VAL A 82 1.80 -3.83 -0.32
N ILE A 83 1.31 -3.38 -1.48
CA ILE A 83 1.35 -4.16 -2.73
C ILE A 83 2.80 -4.27 -3.23
N ALA A 84 3.56 -3.18 -3.20
CA ALA A 84 4.97 -3.14 -3.63
C ALA A 84 5.84 -4.09 -2.79
N HIS A 85 5.66 -4.10 -1.47
CA HIS A 85 6.41 -4.96 -0.57
C HIS A 85 5.91 -6.42 -0.51
N TYR A 86 4.76 -6.73 -1.12
CA TYR A 86 4.26 -8.11 -1.14
C TYR A 86 5.03 -8.96 -2.15
N GLU A 87 5.84 -9.91 -1.67
CA GLU A 87 6.59 -10.83 -2.55
C GLU A 87 5.67 -11.90 -3.16
N LEU A 88 5.63 -11.92 -4.49
CA LEU A 88 4.93 -12.96 -5.23
C LEU A 88 5.89 -14.10 -5.56
N PRO A 89 5.37 -15.34 -5.69
CA PRO A 89 6.18 -16.49 -6.11
C PRO A 89 6.67 -16.36 -7.57
N PHE A 90 6.10 -15.44 -8.36
CA PHE A 90 6.52 -15.09 -9.73
C PHE A 90 5.98 -13.71 -10.11
N GLY A 91 6.60 -13.04 -11.10
CA GLY A 91 6.10 -11.77 -11.66
C GLY A 91 6.38 -10.52 -10.83
N ASN A 92 7.35 -10.57 -9.90
CA ASN A 92 7.71 -9.42 -9.07
C ASN A 92 8.18 -8.21 -9.89
N ASP A 93 8.90 -8.40 -11.00
CA ASP A 93 9.36 -7.28 -11.83
C ASP A 93 8.20 -6.51 -12.47
N MET A 94 7.20 -7.24 -12.98
CA MET A 94 5.98 -6.64 -13.55
C MET A 94 5.16 -5.93 -12.47
N LYS A 95 5.04 -6.55 -11.29
CA LYS A 95 4.38 -5.94 -10.13
C LYS A 95 5.09 -4.64 -9.71
N ASN A 96 6.42 -4.67 -9.59
CA ASN A 96 7.21 -3.51 -9.21
C ASN A 96 7.04 -2.37 -10.21
N ALA A 97 7.11 -2.66 -11.52
CA ALA A 97 6.88 -1.66 -12.56
C ALA A 97 5.46 -1.04 -12.48
N LEU A 98 4.45 -1.83 -12.15
CA LEU A 98 3.09 -1.34 -11.95
C LEU A 98 3.00 -0.47 -10.68
N THR A 99 3.58 -0.90 -9.56
CA THR A 99 3.55 -0.13 -8.30
C THR A 99 4.34 1.16 -8.40
N ASP A 100 5.46 1.18 -9.12
CA ASP A 100 6.25 2.39 -9.41
C ASP A 100 5.41 3.45 -10.14
N GLN A 101 4.59 3.01 -11.09
CA GLN A 101 3.64 3.91 -11.76
C GLN A 101 2.56 4.41 -10.80
N MET A 102 2.05 3.55 -9.91
CA MET A 102 1.03 3.94 -8.92
C MET A 102 1.56 4.91 -7.85
N TYR A 103 2.86 4.85 -7.53
CA TYR A 103 3.54 5.78 -6.62
C TYR A 103 3.68 7.19 -7.18
N GLN A 104 3.50 7.43 -8.48
CA GLN A 104 3.58 8.79 -9.04
C GLN A 104 2.62 9.77 -8.37
N ARG A 105 1.47 9.28 -7.87
CA ARG A 105 0.48 10.06 -7.14
C ARG A 105 0.90 10.40 -5.70
N CYS A 106 1.89 9.69 -5.16
CA CYS A 106 2.34 9.78 -3.78
C CYS A 106 3.49 10.76 -3.55
N GLY A 107 4.03 11.33 -4.63
CA GLY A 107 5.36 11.94 -4.59
C GLY A 107 6.44 10.86 -4.72
N ASP A 108 7.52 11.21 -5.41
CA ASP A 108 8.56 10.26 -5.85
C ASP A 108 9.24 9.55 -4.66
N PRO A 109 9.03 8.24 -4.44
CA PRO A 109 9.69 7.48 -3.36
C PRO A 109 11.21 7.40 -3.54
N ARG A 110 11.71 7.69 -4.75
CA ARG A 110 13.15 7.61 -5.08
C ARG A 110 14.00 8.66 -4.37
N GLN A 111 13.40 9.59 -3.63
CA GLN A 111 14.17 10.51 -2.78
C GLN A 111 14.57 9.89 -1.43
N ASP A 112 13.93 8.81 -0.99
CA ASP A 112 14.18 8.17 0.30
C ASP A 112 14.82 6.77 0.22
N GLU A 113 15.02 6.21 -0.98
CA GLU A 113 15.80 4.98 -1.13
C GLU A 113 17.31 5.27 -1.06
N PRO A 114 18.07 4.67 -0.11
CA PRO A 114 19.52 4.68 -0.21
C PRO A 114 19.89 3.95 -1.51
N ALA A 115 20.62 4.64 -2.39
CA ALA A 115 21.02 4.17 -3.71
C ALA A 115 21.39 2.68 -3.68
N ARG A 116 20.54 1.82 -4.26
CA ARG A 116 20.92 0.44 -4.55
C ARG A 116 22.06 0.48 -5.56
N ASN A 117 23.28 0.32 -5.07
CA ASN A 117 24.43 -0.03 -5.90
C ASN A 117 24.15 -1.39 -6.53
N TYR A 118 23.71 -1.40 -7.78
CA TYR A 118 23.82 -2.58 -8.63
C TYR A 118 25.30 -2.75 -8.97
N THR A 119 26.03 -3.54 -8.19
CA THR A 119 27.30 -4.11 -8.64
C THR A 119 27.00 -5.13 -9.73
N THR A 120 27.24 -4.72 -10.97
CA THR A 120 27.36 -5.64 -12.12
C THR A 120 28.67 -6.42 -11.95
N GLU A 121 28.56 -7.73 -11.75
CA GLU A 121 29.66 -8.67 -12.00
C GLU A 121 29.33 -9.48 -13.25
#